data_AF-A0A316SBR4-F1
#
_entry.id   AF-A0A316SBR4-F1
#
_cell.length_a   1.000
_cell.length_b   1.000
_cell.length_c   1.000
_cell.angle_alpha   90.00
_cell.angle_beta   90.00
_cell.angle_gamma   90.00
#
_symmetry.space_group_name_H-M   'P 1'
#
loop_
_entity.id
_entity.type
_entity.pdbx_description
1 polymer ?
#
loop_
_entity_poly.entity_id
_entity_poly.type
_entity_poly.pdbx_seq_one_letter_code
_entity_poly.pdbx_strand_id
1 'polypeptide(L)'
;MNKNLIFRNISNKSTKAFRGGTAQDQEQFELNLQLHAGVSNPYTFKITKNYKASADTKAAIPPYTEKSWTTPGTYTWSVPNGVSKIKVEIAGAGGGGDIRYYDAGSESMKYGANGGSGALIIQTVTIKNYLLTASIIVGCGGRGYNNGNTTITDGENSAFKIKEEGIDITAMGGKRGKEGSVGTSYGNGGSGGSGGYRSSENGNNGWVKIAYGEGIE
;
A
#
# COMPACT_ATOMS: atom_id res chain seq x y z
N MET A 1 43.20 28.12 1.78
CA MET A 1 42.18 27.53 2.68
C MET A 1 42.88 26.41 3.43
N ASN A 2 43.12 26.48 4.75
CA ASN A 2 42.12 26.38 5.83
C ASN A 2 41.14 25.22 5.57
N LYS A 3 41.38 24.07 6.21
CA LYS A 3 40.83 23.66 7.52
C LYS A 3 39.55 22.86 7.29
N ASN A 4 39.56 21.54 7.48
CA ASN A 4 39.47 20.83 8.78
C ASN A 4 37.99 20.64 9.20
N LEU A 5 37.69 19.56 9.94
CA LEU A 5 36.37 19.11 10.42
C LEU A 5 35.45 18.41 9.39
N ILE A 6 34.60 17.42 9.75
CA ILE A 6 34.56 16.48 10.90
C ILE A 6 33.80 15.20 10.45
N PHE A 7 34.13 14.05 11.04
CA PHE A 7 33.48 12.75 10.76
C PHE A 7 32.18 12.53 11.57
N ARG A 8 31.25 11.70 11.06
CA ARG A 8 30.32 10.90 11.88
C ARG A 8 30.21 9.46 11.37
N ASN A 9 30.18 8.51 12.29
CA ASN A 9 30.35 7.06 12.08
C ASN A 9 29.03 6.33 11.78
N ILE A 10 29.07 5.21 11.04
CA ILE A 10 28.10 4.09 11.14
C ILE A 10 28.85 2.74 11.03
N SER A 11 28.33 1.71 11.71
CA SER A 11 28.85 0.32 11.77
C SER A 11 27.66 -0.64 12.09
N ASN A 12 27.75 -1.98 12.18
CA ASN A 12 28.91 -2.90 12.25
C ASN A 12 28.49 -4.34 11.85
N LYS A 13 29.45 -5.24 11.59
CA LYS A 13 29.38 -6.62 12.14
C LYS A 13 30.73 -7.31 12.36
N SER A 14 31.82 -6.86 11.72
CA SER A 14 33.19 -7.06 12.22
C SER A 14 34.15 -6.00 11.65
N THR A 15 34.05 -4.74 12.09
CA THR A 15 34.99 -3.70 11.68
C THR A 15 36.36 -3.89 12.34
N LYS A 16 37.31 -4.54 11.64
CA LYS A 16 38.74 -4.20 11.81
C LYS A 16 38.94 -2.79 11.28
N ALA A 17 38.77 -1.81 12.17
CA ALA A 17 39.06 -0.41 11.86
C ALA A 17 40.58 -0.23 11.85
N PHE A 18 41.20 -0.30 10.67
CA PHE A 18 42.59 0.06 10.47
C PHE A 18 42.76 1.57 10.66
N ARG A 19 43.08 1.98 11.90
CA ARG A 19 43.42 3.36 12.22
C ARG A 19 44.88 3.59 11.84
N GLY A 20 45.12 4.18 10.68
CA GLY A 20 46.45 4.61 10.26
C GLY A 20 47.00 5.68 11.20
N GLY A 21 47.87 5.27 12.13
CA GLY A 21 48.71 6.18 12.90
C GLY A 21 49.88 6.66 12.03
N THR A 22 50.40 7.85 12.33
CA THR A 22 51.59 8.39 11.65
C THR A 22 52.88 7.78 12.22
N ALA A 23 53.08 6.49 11.97
CA ALA A 23 54.33 5.78 12.18
C ALA A 23 54.53 4.78 11.04
N GLN A 24 55.78 4.47 10.73
CA GLN A 24 56.15 3.64 9.59
C GLN A 24 55.59 2.22 9.74
N ASP A 25 54.74 1.84 8.78
CA ASP A 25 54.84 0.60 7.98
C ASP A 25 53.49 0.39 7.27
N GLN A 26 53.48 0.65 5.96
CA GLN A 26 52.27 0.45 5.14
C GLN A 26 52.16 -1.03 4.78
N GLU A 27 51.46 -1.81 5.62
CA GLU A 27 50.95 -3.11 5.18
C GLU A 27 50.07 -2.92 3.94
N GLN A 28 50.47 -3.51 2.82
CA GLN A 28 49.60 -3.65 1.66
C GLN A 28 48.42 -4.54 2.04
N PHE A 29 47.21 -3.98 1.97
CA PHE A 29 45.97 -4.76 2.02
C PHE A 29 45.29 -4.71 0.66
N GLU A 30 44.76 -5.85 0.23
CA GLU A 30 44.09 -6.00 -1.06
C GLU A 30 42.58 -6.00 -0.87
N LEU A 31 41.89 -5.04 -1.48
CA LEU A 31 40.43 -4.96 -1.45
C LEU A 31 39.84 -5.78 -2.62
N ASN A 32 39.60 -7.05 -2.38
CA ASN A 32 39.01 -7.97 -3.36
C ASN A 32 37.50 -7.72 -3.54
N LEU A 33 37.11 -6.97 -4.57
CA LEU A 33 35.72 -6.93 -5.07
C LEU A 33 35.45 -8.17 -5.95
N GLN A 34 34.71 -9.14 -5.43
CA GLN A 34 34.13 -10.20 -6.25
C GLN A 34 32.84 -9.71 -6.94
N LEU A 35 32.90 -9.50 -8.26
CA LEU A 35 31.72 -9.30 -9.09
C LEU A 35 31.21 -10.66 -9.58
N HIS A 36 29.94 -10.97 -9.29
CA HIS A 36 29.28 -12.22 -9.69
C HIS A 36 28.91 -12.22 -11.19
N ALA A 37 29.90 -12.36 -12.07
CA ALA A 37 29.82 -12.99 -13.40
C ALA A 37 31.14 -12.80 -14.17
N GLY A 38 31.94 -13.87 -14.31
CA GLY A 38 32.77 -14.19 -15.49
C GLY A 38 33.79 -13.19 -16.08
N VAL A 39 33.93 -11.94 -15.61
CA VAL A 39 34.85 -10.96 -16.22
C VAL A 39 36.20 -10.98 -15.50
N SER A 40 37.22 -11.57 -16.11
CA SER A 40 38.62 -11.35 -15.72
C SER A 40 39.01 -9.91 -16.06
N ASN A 41 39.04 -9.03 -15.06
CA ASN A 41 39.41 -7.63 -15.27
C ASN A 41 40.94 -7.46 -15.13
N PRO A 42 41.69 -7.11 -16.20
CA PRO A 42 43.15 -6.98 -16.14
C PRO A 42 43.61 -5.64 -15.52
N TYR A 43 42.70 -4.76 -15.10
CA TYR A 43 43.05 -3.43 -14.62
C TYR A 43 43.40 -3.39 -13.13
N THR A 44 44.67 -3.12 -12.82
CA THR A 44 45.12 -2.75 -11.47
C THR A 44 44.80 -1.28 -11.20
N PHE A 45 43.87 -1.00 -10.27
CA PHE A 45 43.47 0.37 -9.93
C PHE A 45 44.43 1.02 -8.94
N LYS A 46 45.30 1.93 -9.42
CA LYS A 46 46.25 2.66 -8.56
C LYS A 46 45.58 3.89 -7.94
N ILE A 47 44.99 3.74 -6.75
CA ILE A 47 44.40 4.86 -6.00
C ILE A 47 45.51 5.73 -5.41
N THR A 48 45.87 6.82 -6.09
CA THR A 48 47.00 7.69 -5.71
C THR A 48 46.65 8.79 -4.71
N LYS A 49 45.38 9.21 -4.59
CA LYS A 49 44.78 9.94 -3.45
C LYS A 49 43.27 10.17 -3.64
N ASN A 50 42.55 10.39 -2.54
CA ASN A 50 41.19 10.95 -2.48
C ASN A 50 40.10 10.31 -3.38
N TYR A 51 40.22 9.03 -3.71
CA TYR A 51 39.21 8.35 -4.52
C TYR A 51 38.03 7.87 -3.66
N LYS A 52 36.80 8.29 -3.98
CA LYS A 52 35.56 7.70 -3.46
C LYS A 52 35.07 6.66 -4.46
N ALA A 53 35.25 5.38 -4.14
CA ALA A 53 34.53 4.32 -4.83
C ALA A 53 33.09 4.26 -4.28
N SER A 54 32.10 4.54 -5.11
CA SER A 54 30.68 4.28 -4.82
C SER A 54 30.20 3.14 -5.71
N ALA A 55 29.88 1.99 -5.09
CA ALA A 55 29.16 0.93 -5.77
C ALA A 55 27.68 1.31 -5.81
N ASP A 56 27.24 1.90 -6.92
CA ASP A 56 25.82 2.20 -7.15
C ASP A 56 25.10 0.92 -7.59
N THR A 57 24.80 0.05 -6.62
CA THR A 57 24.04 -1.17 -6.86
C THR A 57 22.58 -0.79 -7.08
N LYS A 58 22.26 -0.34 -8.30
CA LYS A 58 20.86 -0.18 -8.75
C LYS A 58 20.17 -1.51 -8.55
N ALA A 59 19.30 -1.59 -7.53
CA ALA A 59 18.55 -2.79 -7.25
C ALA A 59 17.76 -3.18 -8.50
N ALA A 60 17.86 -4.44 -8.92
CA ALA A 60 17.11 -4.95 -10.06
C ALA A 60 15.62 -4.73 -9.77
N ILE A 61 14.95 -3.99 -10.65
CA ILE A 61 13.50 -3.78 -10.57
C ILE A 61 12.88 -5.17 -10.81
N PRO A 62 11.96 -5.64 -9.94
CA PRO A 62 11.31 -6.93 -10.17
C PRO A 62 10.46 -6.86 -11.44
N PRO A 63 10.24 -8.00 -12.13
CA PRO A 63 9.26 -8.06 -13.23
C PRO A 63 7.89 -7.56 -12.78
N TYR A 64 7.12 -7.03 -13.74
CA TYR A 64 5.75 -6.58 -13.52
C TYR A 64 4.95 -7.64 -12.74
N THR A 65 4.39 -7.24 -11.60
CA THR A 65 3.65 -8.12 -10.69
C THR A 65 2.43 -7.39 -10.13
N GLU A 66 1.30 -8.08 -10.02
CA GLU A 66 0.12 -7.62 -9.31
C GLU A 66 -0.11 -8.40 -8.00
N LYS A 67 -0.68 -7.72 -7.00
CA LYS A 67 -1.26 -8.33 -5.79
C LYS A 67 -2.62 -7.73 -5.49
N SER A 68 -3.53 -8.53 -4.95
CA SER A 68 -4.89 -8.11 -4.61
C SER A 68 -5.31 -8.59 -3.21
N TRP A 69 -6.14 -7.78 -2.56
CA TRP A 69 -6.77 -8.04 -1.27
C TRP A 69 -8.26 -7.71 -1.41
N THR A 70 -9.12 -8.71 -1.21
CA THR A 70 -10.59 -8.62 -1.43
C THR A 70 -11.40 -9.06 -0.20
N THR A 71 -10.74 -9.63 0.81
CA THR A 71 -11.33 -9.99 2.09
C THR A 71 -11.15 -8.81 3.06
N PRO A 72 -12.18 -8.40 3.81
CA PRO A 72 -12.08 -7.30 4.76
C PRO A 72 -11.04 -7.53 5.85
N GLY A 73 -10.37 -6.46 6.26
CA GLY A 73 -9.34 -6.49 7.29
C GLY A 73 -8.17 -5.55 7.01
N THR A 74 -7.15 -5.64 7.87
CA THR A 74 -5.90 -4.90 7.72
C THR A 74 -4.76 -5.87 7.43
N TYR A 75 -3.99 -5.57 6.39
CA TYR A 75 -2.84 -6.33 5.92
C TYR A 75 -1.60 -5.43 5.88
N THR A 76 -0.43 -6.06 5.89
CA THR A 76 0.84 -5.37 5.62
C THR A 76 1.46 -5.88 4.33
N TRP A 77 2.13 -4.99 3.61
CA TRP A 77 2.88 -5.33 2.40
C TRP A 77 4.19 -4.56 2.36
N SER A 78 5.31 -5.27 2.36
CA SER A 78 6.63 -4.64 2.19
C SER A 78 6.89 -4.35 0.71
N VAL A 79 7.31 -3.12 0.42
CA VAL A 79 7.70 -2.67 -0.91
C VAL A 79 8.97 -3.43 -1.33
N PRO A 80 8.96 -4.19 -2.44
CA PRO A 80 10.15 -4.90 -2.91
C PRO A 80 11.30 -3.95 -3.22
N ASN A 81 12.53 -4.43 -3.05
CA ASN A 81 13.72 -3.65 -3.36
C ASN A 81 13.72 -3.22 -4.84
N GLY A 82 14.22 -2.01 -5.13
CA GLY A 82 14.23 -1.44 -6.48
C GLY A 82 12.90 -0.86 -6.99
N VAL A 83 11.76 -1.10 -6.31
CA VAL A 83 10.47 -0.52 -6.69
C VAL A 83 10.40 0.95 -6.25
N SER A 84 10.39 1.87 -7.23
CA SER A 84 10.25 3.32 -7.03
C SER A 84 8.89 3.89 -7.47
N LYS A 85 8.06 3.08 -8.14
CA LYS A 85 6.68 3.41 -8.52
C LYS A 85 5.77 2.22 -8.31
N ILE A 86 4.55 2.49 -7.87
CA ILE A 86 3.47 1.50 -7.76
C ILE A 86 2.18 2.10 -8.32
N LYS A 87 1.35 1.30 -8.97
CA LYS A 87 -0.02 1.69 -9.31
C LYS A 87 -0.96 1.00 -8.32
N VAL A 88 -1.71 1.80 -7.56
CA VAL A 88 -2.71 1.30 -6.62
C VAL A 88 -4.11 1.49 -7.18
N GLU A 89 -4.96 0.47 -7.01
CA GLU A 89 -6.40 0.52 -7.24
C GLU A 89 -7.09 0.20 -5.92
N ILE A 90 -7.92 1.11 -5.42
CA ILE A 90 -8.52 1.04 -4.09
C ILE A 90 -10.01 1.28 -4.24
N ALA A 91 -10.82 0.32 -3.83
CA ALA A 91 -12.27 0.39 -3.82
C ALA A 91 -12.80 0.37 -2.39
N GLY A 92 -13.56 1.38 -1.99
CA GLY A 92 -14.35 1.33 -0.77
C GLY A 92 -15.48 0.30 -0.89
N ALA A 93 -16.01 -0.18 0.22
CA ALA A 93 -17.08 -1.16 0.21
C ALA A 93 -18.45 -0.53 -0.13
N GLY A 94 -19.43 -1.33 -0.52
CA GLY A 94 -20.81 -0.88 -0.70
C GLY A 94 -21.60 -0.82 0.61
N GLY A 95 -22.60 0.05 0.69
CA GLY A 95 -23.54 0.09 1.83
C GLY A 95 -24.58 -1.02 1.81
N GLY A 96 -25.18 -1.34 2.96
CA GLY A 96 -26.26 -2.31 3.04
C GLY A 96 -27.58 -1.82 2.46
N GLY A 97 -28.40 -2.73 1.94
CA GLY A 97 -29.76 -2.43 1.51
C GLY A 97 -30.75 -2.34 2.68
N ASP A 98 -31.87 -1.65 2.47
CA ASP A 98 -33.01 -1.50 3.39
C ASP A 98 -34.25 -2.26 2.87
N ILE A 99 -35.15 -2.65 3.76
CA ILE A 99 -36.36 -3.40 3.43
C ILE A 99 -37.61 -2.55 3.31
N ARG A 100 -38.54 -3.06 2.51
CA ARG A 100 -39.95 -2.71 2.59
C ARG A 100 -40.56 -3.31 3.86
N TYR A 101 -41.15 -2.46 4.70
CA TYR A 101 -41.88 -2.88 5.89
C TYR A 101 -43.14 -2.04 6.10
N TYR A 102 -44.09 -2.58 6.86
CA TYR A 102 -45.23 -1.82 7.39
C TYR A 102 -44.87 -1.39 8.81
N ASP A 103 -45.09 -0.12 9.15
CA ASP A 103 -45.16 0.26 10.57
C ASP A 103 -46.41 -0.41 11.18
N ALA A 104 -46.31 -0.87 12.43
CA ALA A 104 -47.43 -1.49 13.11
C ALA A 104 -48.57 -0.46 13.28
N GLY A 105 -49.72 -0.71 12.64
CA GLY A 105 -50.85 0.24 12.59
C GLY A 105 -50.84 1.21 11.41
N SER A 106 -49.89 1.09 10.47
CA SER A 106 -49.87 1.86 9.22
C SER A 106 -50.39 1.04 8.04
N GLU A 107 -51.38 1.58 7.32
CA GLU A 107 -51.78 1.06 6.00
C GLU A 107 -50.73 1.38 4.92
N SER A 108 -49.90 2.40 5.14
CA SER A 108 -48.80 2.79 4.25
C SER A 108 -47.58 1.89 4.44
N MET A 109 -47.11 1.34 3.33
CA MET A 109 -45.91 0.50 3.23
C MET A 109 -44.69 1.38 2.97
N LYS A 110 -43.67 1.32 3.85
CA LYS A 110 -42.38 2.00 3.60
C LYS A 110 -41.62 1.26 2.50
N TYR A 111 -40.94 2.03 1.64
CA TYR A 111 -40.14 1.47 0.57
C TYR A 111 -38.76 1.03 1.09
N GLY A 112 -38.29 -0.12 0.62
CA GLY A 112 -36.91 -0.57 0.78
C GLY A 112 -36.03 0.09 -0.28
N ALA A 113 -34.74 0.21 0.04
CA ALA A 113 -33.80 1.01 -0.75
C ALA A 113 -32.46 0.29 -0.90
N ASN A 114 -31.82 0.43 -2.06
CA ASN A 114 -30.49 -0.12 -2.26
C ASN A 114 -29.45 0.67 -1.46
N GLY A 115 -28.38 0.01 -1.03
CA GLY A 115 -27.17 0.69 -0.60
C GLY A 115 -26.46 1.40 -1.77
N GLY A 116 -25.67 2.41 -1.44
CA GLY A 116 -24.76 3.07 -2.38
C GLY A 116 -23.47 2.29 -2.58
N SER A 117 -22.81 2.49 -3.71
CA SER A 117 -21.50 1.90 -4.01
C SER A 117 -20.34 2.69 -3.40
N GLY A 118 -19.26 2.01 -3.06
CA GLY A 118 -18.02 2.65 -2.61
C GLY A 118 -17.32 3.44 -3.71
N ALA A 119 -16.37 4.30 -3.34
CA ALA A 119 -15.49 4.99 -4.28
C ALA A 119 -14.50 4.03 -4.93
N LEU A 120 -14.01 4.36 -6.12
CA LEU A 120 -12.89 3.71 -6.78
C LEU A 120 -11.80 4.76 -7.04
N ILE A 121 -10.60 4.53 -6.53
CA ILE A 121 -9.43 5.38 -6.73
C ILE A 121 -8.36 4.55 -7.45
N ILE A 122 -7.81 5.09 -8.54
CA ILE A 122 -6.67 4.51 -9.26
C ILE A 122 -5.58 5.59 -9.30
N GLN A 123 -4.38 5.29 -8.80
CA GLN A 123 -3.30 6.27 -8.69
C GLN A 123 -1.92 5.61 -8.85
N THR A 124 -1.03 6.22 -9.63
CA THR A 124 0.42 5.93 -9.55
C THR A 124 1.01 6.71 -8.37
N VAL A 125 1.80 6.02 -7.54
CA VAL A 125 2.46 6.57 -6.36
C VAL A 125 3.96 6.35 -6.49
N THR A 126 4.73 7.43 -6.33
CA THR A 126 6.20 7.38 -6.30
C THR A 126 6.69 7.08 -4.89
N ILE A 127 7.58 6.10 -4.77
CA ILE A 127 8.24 5.68 -3.54
C ILE A 127 9.67 6.23 -3.54
N LYS A 128 10.06 6.98 -2.51
CA LYS A 128 11.40 7.62 -2.44
C LYS A 128 12.41 6.79 -1.67
N ASN A 129 11.98 6.12 -0.60
CA ASN A 129 12.81 5.25 0.22
C ASN A 129 12.49 3.77 -0.07
N TYR A 130 13.54 2.94 -0.16
CA TYR A 130 13.38 1.49 -0.31
C TYR A 130 13.05 0.81 1.03
N LEU A 131 12.53 -0.43 0.97
CA LEU A 131 12.24 -1.29 2.13
C LEU A 131 11.13 -0.77 3.09
N LEU A 132 10.22 0.05 2.58
CA LEU A 132 9.04 0.51 3.33
C LEU A 132 7.97 -0.57 3.47
N THR A 133 7.07 -0.40 4.43
CA THR A 133 5.91 -1.28 4.62
C THR A 133 4.62 -0.47 4.51
N ALA A 134 3.76 -0.86 3.58
CA ALA A 134 2.42 -0.32 3.45
C ALA A 134 1.45 -1.02 4.42
N SER A 135 0.52 -0.23 4.96
CA SER A 135 -0.72 -0.72 5.54
C SER A 135 -1.81 -0.72 4.48
N ILE A 136 -2.49 -1.85 4.33
CA ILE A 136 -3.55 -2.08 3.36
C ILE A 136 -4.82 -2.38 4.16
N ILE A 137 -5.86 -1.58 3.97
CA ILE A 137 -7.15 -1.75 4.63
C ILE A 137 -8.18 -2.07 3.56
N VAL A 138 -8.88 -3.19 3.73
CA VAL A 138 -10.03 -3.57 2.90
C VAL A 138 -11.28 -3.39 3.76
N GLY A 139 -12.16 -2.47 3.38
CA GLY A 139 -13.41 -2.22 4.11
C GLY A 139 -14.41 -3.36 3.95
N CYS A 140 -15.16 -3.69 5.02
CA CYS A 140 -16.28 -4.62 4.92
C CYS A 140 -17.52 -4.00 4.27
N GLY A 141 -18.26 -4.83 3.56
CA GLY A 141 -19.57 -4.51 3.01
C GLY A 141 -20.57 -4.15 4.11
N GLY A 142 -21.33 -3.07 3.89
CA GLY A 142 -22.36 -2.62 4.81
C GLY A 142 -23.46 -3.67 4.95
N ARG A 143 -23.87 -3.95 6.19
CA ARG A 143 -24.84 -5.01 6.49
C ARG A 143 -26.24 -4.59 6.04
N GLY A 144 -26.93 -5.47 5.32
CA GLY A 144 -28.36 -5.36 5.00
C GLY A 144 -29.27 -5.73 6.17
N TYR A 145 -30.57 -5.45 6.03
CA TYR A 145 -31.56 -5.88 7.01
C TYR A 145 -31.85 -7.38 6.88
N ASN A 146 -31.76 -8.07 8.01
CA ASN A 146 -32.09 -9.48 8.12
C ASN A 146 -33.20 -9.65 9.18
N ASN A 147 -34.02 -10.70 9.07
CA ASN A 147 -35.14 -10.96 9.99
C ASN A 147 -34.74 -11.28 11.46
N GLY A 148 -33.45 -11.18 11.79
CA GLY A 148 -32.88 -11.21 13.15
C GLY A 148 -31.81 -10.15 13.41
N ASN A 149 -31.61 -9.19 12.50
CA ASN A 149 -30.69 -8.05 12.69
C ASN A 149 -31.22 -6.82 11.94
N THR A 150 -31.75 -5.86 12.70
CA THR A 150 -32.41 -4.66 12.19
C THR A 150 -31.45 -3.50 11.90
N THR A 151 -30.19 -3.61 12.29
CA THR A 151 -29.20 -2.53 12.16
C THR A 151 -28.47 -2.64 10.82
N ILE A 152 -28.98 -1.90 9.83
CA ILE A 152 -28.35 -1.72 8.51
C ILE A 152 -27.13 -0.79 8.67
N THR A 153 -26.01 -1.08 7.99
CA THR A 153 -24.79 -0.26 8.09
C THR A 153 -24.28 0.25 6.74
N ASP A 154 -23.56 1.38 6.79
CA ASP A 154 -22.75 1.85 5.68
C ASP A 154 -21.64 0.83 5.37
N GLY A 155 -21.09 0.88 4.16
CA GLY A 155 -19.84 0.18 3.83
C GLY A 155 -18.65 0.90 4.42
N GLU A 156 -17.61 0.15 4.76
CA GLU A 156 -16.37 0.74 5.28
C GLU A 156 -15.44 1.23 4.16
N ASN A 157 -14.54 2.13 4.55
CA ASN A 157 -13.50 2.64 3.66
C ASN A 157 -12.40 1.58 3.44
N SER A 158 -11.84 1.55 2.23
CA SER A 158 -10.58 0.85 1.96
C SER A 158 -9.45 1.88 1.84
N ALA A 159 -8.22 1.50 2.15
CA ALA A 159 -7.09 2.42 2.10
C ALA A 159 -5.75 1.73 1.78
N PHE A 160 -4.84 2.52 1.22
CA PHE A 160 -3.42 2.21 1.07
C PHE A 160 -2.61 3.32 1.75
N LYS A 161 -1.74 2.96 2.70
CA LYS A 161 -0.99 3.95 3.49
C LYS A 161 0.47 3.55 3.65
N ILE A 162 1.39 4.48 3.42
CA ILE A 162 2.82 4.37 3.78
C ILE A 162 3.15 5.60 4.62
N LYS A 163 3.29 5.41 5.93
CA LYS A 163 3.40 6.51 6.90
C LYS A 163 4.70 7.31 6.73
N GLU A 164 5.77 6.59 6.42
CA GLU A 164 7.14 7.09 6.27
C GLU A 164 7.29 8.06 5.07
N GLU A 165 6.38 7.98 4.09
CA GLU A 165 6.33 8.84 2.91
C GLU A 165 5.16 9.85 2.94
N GLY A 166 4.33 9.82 3.99
CA GLY A 166 3.10 10.61 4.07
C GLY A 166 2.00 10.20 3.08
N ILE A 167 2.06 8.98 2.55
CA ILE A 167 1.06 8.45 1.62
C ILE A 167 -0.14 7.95 2.44
N ASP A 168 -1.30 8.55 2.24
CA ASP A 168 -2.59 8.06 2.75
C ASP A 168 -3.66 8.23 1.66
N ILE A 169 -4.01 7.13 1.00
CA ILE A 169 -5.03 7.11 -0.04
C ILE A 169 -6.19 6.28 0.47
N THR A 170 -7.36 6.90 0.63
CA THR A 170 -8.55 6.27 1.22
C THR A 170 -9.74 6.39 0.28
N ALA A 171 -10.31 5.27 -0.15
CA ALA A 171 -11.54 5.21 -0.93
C ALA A 171 -12.74 5.01 0.02
N MET A 172 -13.72 5.92 -0.06
CA MET A 172 -14.86 5.93 0.85
C MET A 172 -15.83 4.78 0.60
N GLY A 173 -16.36 4.18 1.67
CA GLY A 173 -17.45 3.20 1.58
C GLY A 173 -18.80 3.86 1.34
N GLY A 174 -19.66 3.21 0.54
CA GLY A 174 -20.99 3.68 0.17
C GLY A 174 -21.96 3.70 1.36
N LYS A 175 -22.93 4.61 1.33
CA LYS A 175 -23.93 4.73 2.42
C LYS A 175 -25.02 3.68 2.31
N ARG A 176 -25.60 3.28 3.44
CA ARG A 176 -26.76 2.38 3.45
C ARG A 176 -27.99 3.01 2.79
N GLY A 177 -28.89 2.16 2.29
CA GLY A 177 -30.27 2.56 2.02
C GLY A 177 -30.99 2.95 3.33
N LYS A 178 -31.93 3.89 3.26
CA LYS A 178 -32.76 4.28 4.43
C LYS A 178 -34.13 4.80 4.00
N GLU A 179 -35.20 4.23 4.52
CA GLU A 179 -36.57 4.77 4.45
C GLU A 179 -37.00 5.10 3.00
N GLY A 180 -36.69 4.20 2.06
CA GLY A 180 -36.99 4.34 0.63
C GLY A 180 -35.98 5.19 -0.15
N SER A 181 -35.05 5.86 0.52
CA SER A 181 -33.95 6.60 -0.12
C SER A 181 -32.75 5.71 -0.36
N VAL A 182 -32.31 5.63 -1.62
CA VAL A 182 -31.09 4.91 -2.03
C VAL A 182 -29.87 5.53 -1.35
N GLY A 183 -28.97 4.68 -0.86
CA GLY A 183 -27.74 5.12 -0.21
C GLY A 183 -26.82 5.88 -1.16
N THR A 184 -26.13 6.91 -0.64
CA THR A 184 -25.13 7.67 -1.39
C THR A 184 -24.00 6.79 -1.92
N SER A 185 -23.85 6.75 -3.25
CA SER A 185 -22.70 6.17 -3.93
C SER A 185 -21.55 7.17 -4.03
N TYR A 186 -20.31 6.68 -3.96
CA TYR A 186 -19.10 7.49 -4.12
C TYR A 186 -18.22 7.10 -5.33
N GLY A 187 -18.66 6.13 -6.13
CA GLY A 187 -17.99 5.71 -7.36
C GLY A 187 -18.29 4.27 -7.75
N ASN A 188 -17.31 3.64 -8.41
CA ASN A 188 -17.42 2.28 -8.97
C ASN A 188 -16.65 1.24 -8.11
N GLY A 189 -16.66 1.40 -6.79
CA GLY A 189 -16.08 0.46 -5.84
C GLY A 189 -17.03 -0.72 -5.55
N GLY A 190 -17.00 -1.24 -4.33
CA GLY A 190 -17.93 -2.28 -3.88
C GLY A 190 -19.38 -1.84 -4.09
N SER A 191 -20.18 -2.65 -4.78
CA SER A 191 -21.58 -2.35 -5.04
C SER A 191 -22.41 -2.39 -3.75
N GLY A 192 -23.34 -1.46 -3.59
CA GLY A 192 -24.29 -1.52 -2.47
C GLY A 192 -25.25 -2.71 -2.58
N GLY A 193 -25.76 -3.16 -1.44
CA GLY A 193 -26.69 -4.29 -1.35
C GLY A 193 -28.08 -3.93 -1.83
N SER A 194 -28.76 -4.86 -2.49
CA SER A 194 -30.13 -4.69 -2.97
C SER A 194 -31.11 -4.53 -1.80
N GLY A 195 -32.01 -3.56 -1.88
CA GLY A 195 -33.18 -3.48 -1.01
C GLY A 195 -34.22 -4.54 -1.39
N GLY A 196 -35.04 -4.98 -0.44
CA GLY A 196 -35.99 -6.08 -0.68
C GLY A 196 -37.27 -6.01 0.16
N TYR A 197 -38.02 -7.11 0.23
CA TYR A 197 -39.20 -7.24 1.09
C TYR A 197 -38.89 -8.28 2.18
N ARG A 198 -38.94 -7.87 3.45
CA ARG A 198 -38.57 -8.66 4.66
C ARG A 198 -37.09 -9.06 4.79
N SER A 199 -36.29 -9.01 3.73
CA SER A 199 -34.82 -9.11 3.77
C SER A 199 -34.20 -8.23 2.69
N SER A 200 -32.99 -7.74 2.94
CA SER A 200 -32.15 -7.03 1.95
C SER A 200 -30.72 -7.56 2.01
N GLU A 201 -29.93 -7.24 0.99
CA GLU A 201 -28.57 -7.77 0.85
C GLU A 201 -27.54 -6.88 1.56
N ASN A 202 -26.42 -7.48 1.95
CA ASN A 202 -25.22 -6.74 2.31
C ASN A 202 -24.63 -6.06 1.07
N GLY A 203 -23.97 -4.92 1.25
CA GLY A 203 -23.05 -4.41 0.24
C GLY A 203 -21.87 -5.34 0.04
N ASN A 204 -21.26 -5.25 -1.14
CA ASN A 204 -20.02 -5.97 -1.44
C ASN A 204 -18.83 -5.31 -0.73
N ASN A 205 -17.86 -6.15 -0.33
CA ASN A 205 -16.61 -5.68 0.27
C ASN A 205 -15.84 -4.76 -0.68
N GLY A 206 -14.98 -3.93 -0.10
CA GLY A 206 -13.98 -3.20 -0.86
C GLY A 206 -12.89 -4.13 -1.40
N TRP A 207 -11.92 -3.55 -2.12
CA TRP A 207 -10.70 -4.24 -2.48
C TRP A 207 -9.52 -3.26 -2.59
N VAL A 208 -8.31 -3.81 -2.53
CA VAL A 208 -7.08 -3.11 -2.89
C VAL A 208 -6.30 -3.98 -3.86
N LYS A 209 -5.79 -3.40 -4.96
CA LYS A 209 -4.80 -4.01 -5.84
C LYS A 209 -3.58 -3.11 -5.92
N ILE A 210 -2.41 -3.72 -6.07
CA ILE A 210 -1.14 -3.04 -6.27
C ILE A 210 -0.42 -3.71 -7.44
N ALA A 211 -0.13 -2.95 -8.48
CA ALA A 211 0.79 -3.33 -9.54
C ALA A 211 2.15 -2.64 -9.32
N TYR A 212 3.25 -3.40 -9.42
CA TYR A 212 4.61 -2.92 -9.18
C TYR A 212 5.62 -3.64 -10.08
N GLY A 213 6.81 -3.06 -10.22
CA GLY A 213 7.90 -3.64 -11.00
C GLY A 213 8.15 -2.89 -12.32
N GLU A 214 8.73 -3.59 -13.29
CA GLU A 214 8.99 -3.05 -14.63
C GLU A 214 7.71 -2.59 -15.33
N GLY A 215 7.80 -1.52 -16.13
CA GLY A 215 6.66 -0.99 -16.91
C GLY A 215 5.61 -0.16 -16.15
N ILE A 216 5.81 0.13 -14.85
CA ILE A 216 4.95 1.07 -14.11
C ILE A 216 5.38 2.51 -14.37
N GLU A 217 4.47 3.31 -14.96
CA GLU A 217 4.63 4.74 -15.23
C GLU A 217 3.86 5.64 -14.23
#